data_AF-A0A257RPC3-F1
#
_entry.id   AF-A0A257RPC3-F1
#
_cell.length_a   1.000
_cell.length_b   1.000
_cell.length_c   1.000
_cell.angle_alpha   90.00
_cell.angle_beta   90.00
_cell.angle_gamma   90.00
#
_symmetry.space_group_name_H-M   'P 1'
#
loop_
_entity.id
_entity.type
_entity.pdbx_description
1 polymer ?
#
loop_
_entity_poly.entity_id
_entity_poly.type
_entity_poly.pdbx_seq_one_letter_code
_entity_poly.pdbx_strand_id
1 'polypeptide(L)'
;GEPRAWWAAIAEPARLAVAGVDLAQMVDSPMGRRTVGDGLSFPALDLFIHAWDLGKSVGAELVVPARVIDFTHHVIDPLPDAAVRNRGVFASAVLAPSDASESQEFIAWTGRDPLWSPSSNH
;
A
#
# COMPACT_ATOMS: atom_id res chain seq x y z
N GLY A 1 -23.59 -6.86 6.69
CA GLY A 1 -23.71 -6.37 5.30
C GLY A 1 -22.95 -7.30 4.37
N GLU A 2 -23.15 -7.19 3.07
CA GLU A 2 -22.47 -8.00 2.04
C GLU A 2 -21.13 -7.33 1.64
N PRO A 3 -19.96 -7.75 2.17
CA PRO A 3 -18.71 -7.02 1.99
C PRO A 3 -18.28 -6.92 0.53
N ARG A 4 -18.57 -7.96 -0.26
CA ARG A 4 -18.34 -7.97 -1.71
C ARG A 4 -19.16 -6.90 -2.43
N ALA A 5 -20.43 -6.76 -2.10
CA ALA A 5 -21.31 -5.77 -2.72
C ALA A 5 -20.87 -4.34 -2.36
N TRP A 6 -20.48 -4.14 -1.10
CA TRP A 6 -19.93 -2.85 -0.65
C TRP A 6 -18.62 -2.50 -1.36
N TRP A 7 -17.69 -3.45 -1.47
CA TRP A 7 -16.45 -3.25 -2.22
C TRP A 7 -16.72 -2.91 -3.69
N ALA A 8 -17.57 -3.68 -4.36
CA ALA A 8 -17.91 -3.45 -5.77
C ALA A 8 -18.54 -2.07 -5.99
N ALA A 9 -19.37 -1.60 -5.06
CA ALA A 9 -20.01 -0.29 -5.12
C ALA A 9 -19.02 0.89 -5.03
N ILE A 10 -17.81 0.68 -4.51
CA ILE A 10 -16.78 1.73 -4.35
C ILE A 10 -15.66 1.56 -5.39
N ALA A 11 -15.19 0.34 -5.59
CA ALA A 11 -14.03 0.06 -6.43
C ALA A 11 -14.26 0.42 -7.90
N GLU A 12 -15.45 0.13 -8.44
CA GLU A 12 -15.74 0.42 -9.85
C GLU A 12 -15.84 1.93 -10.13
N PRO A 13 -16.59 2.73 -9.36
CA PRO A 13 -16.56 4.19 -9.51
C PRO A 13 -15.16 4.78 -9.34
N ALA A 14 -14.37 4.31 -8.37
CA ALA A 14 -13.00 4.78 -8.19
C ALA A 14 -12.12 4.48 -9.42
N ARG A 15 -12.23 3.26 -9.97
CA ARG A 15 -11.52 2.85 -11.20
C ARG A 15 -11.90 3.73 -12.38
N LEU A 16 -13.18 4.02 -12.55
CA LEU A 16 -13.67 4.90 -13.63
C LEU A 16 -13.20 6.35 -13.44
N ALA A 17 -13.19 6.85 -12.20
CA ALA A 17 -12.77 8.21 -11.91
C ALA A 17 -11.29 8.48 -12.24
N VAL A 18 -10.43 7.46 -12.15
CA VAL A 18 -9.00 7.57 -12.50
C VAL A 18 -8.69 7.15 -13.95
N ALA A 19 -9.67 6.63 -14.68
CA ALA A 19 -9.48 6.18 -16.05
C ALA A 19 -9.27 7.39 -16.98
N GLY A 20 -8.09 7.44 -17.63
CA GLY A 20 -7.76 8.52 -18.57
C GLY A 20 -7.43 9.86 -17.92
N VAL A 21 -7.25 9.90 -16.59
CA VAL A 21 -6.80 11.10 -15.88
C VAL A 21 -5.39 11.48 -16.30
N ASP A 22 -5.18 12.77 -16.56
CA ASP A 22 -3.85 13.33 -16.72
C ASP A 22 -3.17 13.46 -15.35
N LEU A 23 -2.25 12.54 -15.06
CA LEU A 23 -1.50 12.54 -13.81
C LEU A 23 -0.59 13.75 -13.64
N ALA A 24 -0.20 14.42 -14.73
CA ALA A 24 0.65 15.61 -14.68
C ALA A 24 -0.15 16.90 -14.42
N GLN A 25 -1.49 16.84 -14.46
CA GLN A 25 -2.34 17.99 -14.21
C GLN A 25 -2.09 18.54 -12.79
N MET A 26 -1.82 19.85 -12.70
CA MET A 26 -1.67 20.54 -11.41
C MET A 26 -3.04 20.88 -10.81
N VAL A 27 -3.23 20.58 -9.53
CA VAL A 27 -4.46 20.86 -8.77
C VAL A 27 -4.15 21.47 -7.41
N ASP A 28 -5.06 22.29 -6.90
CA ASP A 28 -4.99 22.79 -5.52
C ASP A 28 -5.48 21.71 -4.55
N SER A 29 -4.76 21.51 -3.44
CA SER A 29 -5.11 20.54 -2.41
C SER A 29 -4.86 21.10 -1.01
N PRO A 30 -5.40 20.48 0.06
CA PRO A 30 -5.08 20.86 1.43
C PRO A 30 -3.59 20.83 1.77
N MET A 31 -2.78 20.07 1.02
CA MET A 31 -1.33 19.95 1.17
C MET A 31 -0.56 20.91 0.23
N GLY A 32 -1.25 21.87 -0.38
CA GLY A 32 -0.70 22.77 -1.39
C GLY A 32 -0.95 22.31 -2.81
N ARG A 33 -0.46 23.10 -3.77
CA ARG A 33 -0.61 22.84 -5.20
C ARG A 33 0.35 21.74 -5.65
N ARG A 34 -0.17 20.66 -6.24
CA ARG A 34 0.60 19.47 -6.65
C ARG A 34 0.00 18.80 -7.88
N THR A 35 0.70 17.85 -8.49
CA THR A 35 0.13 17.08 -9.61
C THR A 35 -0.94 16.10 -9.10
N VAL A 36 -1.85 15.67 -9.97
CA VAL A 36 -2.80 14.59 -9.65
C VAL A 36 -2.06 13.29 -9.29
N GLY A 37 -0.96 12.99 -9.99
CA GLY A 37 -0.09 11.84 -9.70
C GLY A 37 0.47 11.88 -8.28
N ASP A 38 1.03 13.01 -7.85
CA ASP A 38 1.50 13.21 -6.47
C ASP A 38 0.37 13.02 -5.45
N GLY A 39 -0.85 13.37 -5.85
CA GLY A 39 -2.01 13.22 -4.99
C GLY A 39 -2.54 11.80 -4.84
N LEU A 40 -2.30 10.96 -5.85
CA LEU A 40 -2.76 9.57 -5.88
C LEU A 40 -1.64 8.57 -5.52
N SER A 41 -0.38 9.02 -5.42
CA SER A 41 0.77 8.15 -5.18
C SER A 41 0.65 7.32 -3.91
N PHE A 42 0.32 7.95 -2.79
CA PHE A 42 0.18 7.26 -1.51
C PHE A 42 -1.02 6.28 -1.48
N PRO A 43 -2.25 6.66 -1.88
CA PRO A 43 -3.32 5.68 -2.03
C PRO A 43 -2.99 4.51 -2.96
N ALA A 44 -2.24 4.76 -4.05
CA ALA A 44 -1.88 3.71 -5.00
C ALA A 44 -0.94 2.66 -4.41
N LEU A 45 0.10 3.05 -3.66
CA LEU A 45 0.99 2.10 -3.00
C LEU A 45 0.30 1.37 -1.83
N ASP A 46 -0.55 2.08 -1.08
CA ASP A 46 -1.22 1.56 0.12
C ASP A 46 -2.16 0.39 -0.21
N LEU A 47 -2.85 0.48 -1.36
CA LEU A 47 -3.73 -0.60 -1.84
C LEU A 47 -3.01 -1.95 -2.03
N PHE A 48 -1.73 -1.96 -2.45
CA PHE A 48 -0.99 -3.21 -2.61
C PHE A 48 -0.59 -3.82 -1.27
N ILE A 49 -0.20 -2.99 -0.31
CA ILE A 49 0.14 -3.43 1.04
C ILE A 49 -1.10 -4.01 1.72
N HIS A 50 -2.25 -3.34 1.58
CA HIS A 50 -3.51 -3.86 2.13
C HIS A 50 -4.09 -5.05 1.37
N ALA A 51 -3.83 -5.17 0.06
CA ALA A 51 -4.12 -6.40 -0.65
C ALA A 51 -3.33 -7.57 -0.06
N TRP A 52 -2.04 -7.38 0.24
CA TRP A 52 -1.22 -8.37 0.94
C TRP A 52 -1.80 -8.73 2.32
N ASP A 53 -2.19 -7.73 3.13
CA ASP A 53 -2.83 -7.95 4.44
C ASP A 53 -4.06 -8.86 4.32
N LEU A 54 -4.94 -8.56 3.35
CA LEU A 54 -6.15 -9.34 3.09
C LEU A 54 -5.83 -10.76 2.59
N GLY A 55 -4.87 -10.89 1.68
CA GLY A 55 -4.44 -12.18 1.15
C GLY A 55 -3.96 -13.10 2.27
N LYS A 56 -3.04 -12.60 3.11
CA LYS A 56 -2.56 -13.34 4.28
C LYS A 56 -3.67 -13.75 5.23
N SER A 57 -4.66 -12.87 5.46
CA SER A 57 -5.79 -13.16 6.36
C SER A 57 -6.62 -14.39 5.96
N VAL A 58 -6.61 -14.74 4.67
CA VAL A 58 -7.32 -15.91 4.12
C VAL A 58 -6.38 -17.03 3.68
N GLY A 59 -5.10 -16.97 4.07
CA GLY A 59 -4.09 -17.97 3.70
C GLY A 59 -3.65 -17.92 2.23
N ALA A 60 -3.93 -16.82 1.52
CA ALA A 60 -3.43 -16.60 0.17
C ALA A 60 -2.04 -15.93 0.22
N GLU A 61 -1.11 -16.46 -0.56
CA GLU A 61 0.21 -15.86 -0.75
C GLU A 61 0.17 -14.88 -1.93
N LEU A 62 0.28 -13.59 -1.63
CA LEU A 62 0.32 -12.52 -2.63
C LEU A 62 1.74 -11.98 -2.75
N VAL A 63 2.23 -11.92 -3.97
CA VAL A 63 3.52 -11.29 -4.31
C VAL A 63 3.26 -9.82 -4.64
N VAL A 64 3.95 -8.92 -3.93
CA VAL A 64 3.98 -7.50 -4.27
C VAL A 64 4.89 -7.34 -5.50
N PRO A 65 4.39 -6.80 -6.62
CA PRO A 65 5.22 -6.65 -7.82
C PRO A 65 6.41 -5.72 -7.58
N ALA A 66 7.60 -6.06 -8.10
CA ALA A 66 8.82 -5.25 -7.95
C ALA A 66 8.61 -3.76 -8.30
N ARG A 67 7.89 -3.46 -9.40
CA ARG A 67 7.55 -2.08 -9.79
C ARG A 67 6.79 -1.28 -8.71
N VAL A 68 6.00 -1.96 -7.87
CA VAL A 68 5.26 -1.34 -6.77
C VAL A 68 6.19 -1.10 -5.59
N ILE A 69 7.11 -2.03 -5.33
CA ILE A 69 8.16 -1.87 -4.31
C ILE A 69 9.03 -0.66 -4.67
N ASP A 70 9.53 -0.60 -5.90
CA ASP A 70 10.33 0.51 -6.41
C ASP A 70 9.57 1.84 -6.35
N PHE A 71 8.31 1.85 -6.79
CA PHE A 71 7.45 3.03 -6.73
C PHE A 71 7.22 3.49 -5.28
N THR A 72 7.04 2.56 -4.35
CA THR A 72 6.85 2.88 -2.93
C THR A 72 8.09 3.54 -2.36
N HIS A 73 9.27 2.97 -2.60
CA HIS A 73 10.53 3.59 -2.17
C HIS A 73 10.73 4.97 -2.79
N HIS A 74 10.45 5.13 -4.08
CA HIS A 74 10.52 6.43 -4.74
C HIS A 74 9.63 7.50 -4.09
N VAL A 75 8.43 7.12 -3.63
CA VAL A 75 7.46 8.04 -3.00
C VAL A 75 7.81 8.31 -1.53
N ILE A 76 8.28 7.30 -0.79
CA ILE A 76 8.36 7.33 0.67
C ILE A 76 9.76 7.70 1.17
N ASP A 77 10.83 7.16 0.58
CA ASP A 77 12.20 7.35 1.07
C ASP A 77 12.66 8.83 1.08
N PRO A 78 12.19 9.72 0.18
CA PRO A 78 12.51 11.15 0.27
C PRO A 78 11.87 11.88 1.46
N LEU A 79 10.86 11.29 2.10
CA LEU A 79 10.14 11.91 3.21
C LEU A 79 10.91 11.71 4.52
N PRO A 80 10.87 12.67 5.45
CA PRO A 80 11.48 12.49 6.76
C PRO A 80 10.86 11.30 7.50
N ASP A 81 11.69 10.50 8.20
CA ASP A 81 11.23 9.34 8.96
C ASP A 81 10.05 9.65 9.89
N ALA A 82 10.05 10.80 10.57
CA ALA A 82 8.97 11.20 11.46
C ALA A 82 7.60 11.37 10.74
N ALA A 83 7.60 11.63 9.44
CA ALA A 83 6.38 11.75 8.64
C ALA A 83 5.80 10.38 8.24
N VAL A 84 6.62 9.33 8.17
CA VAL A 84 6.24 8.02 7.63
C VAL A 84 6.25 6.90 8.67
N ARG A 85 7.10 6.99 9.70
CA ARG A 85 7.23 6.02 10.80
C ARG A 85 6.31 6.40 11.96
N ASN A 86 5.02 6.20 11.78
CA ASN A 86 4.00 6.50 12.79
C ASN A 86 2.79 5.56 12.67
N ARG A 87 1.89 5.60 13.67
CA ARG A 87 0.71 4.72 13.74
C ARG A 87 -0.28 4.86 12.56
N GLY A 88 -0.21 5.94 11.79
CA GLY A 88 -1.11 6.22 10.67
C GLY A 88 -0.53 5.90 9.28
N VAL A 89 0.76 5.55 9.18
CA VAL A 89 1.42 5.29 7.88
C VAL A 89 2.14 3.94 7.93
N PHE A 90 3.40 3.90 8.33
CA PHE A 90 4.16 2.67 8.54
C PHE A 90 4.66 2.59 9.97
N ALA A 91 4.70 1.39 10.52
CA ALA A 91 5.42 1.15 11.77
C ALA A 91 6.94 1.18 11.51
N SER A 92 7.73 1.09 12.57
CA SER A 92 9.16 0.83 12.43
C SER A 92 9.38 -0.47 11.65
N ALA A 93 10.31 -0.47 10.71
CA ALA A 93 10.68 -1.66 9.98
C ALA A 93 11.07 -2.79 10.94
N VAL A 94 10.69 -4.03 10.60
CA VAL A 94 11.07 -5.23 11.34
C VAL A 94 12.13 -6.01 10.58
N LEU A 95 12.78 -6.96 11.25
CA LEU A 95 13.77 -7.80 10.59
C LEU A 95 13.07 -8.80 9.65
N ALA A 96 13.46 -8.79 8.38
CA ALA A 96 13.04 -9.82 7.43
C ALA A 96 13.81 -11.14 7.69
N PRO A 97 13.23 -12.30 7.34
CA PRO A 97 13.97 -13.57 7.29
C PRO A 97 15.23 -13.48 6.44
N SER A 98 16.26 -14.28 6.75
CA SER A 98 17.54 -14.25 6.01
C SER A 98 17.41 -14.69 4.55
N ASP A 99 16.37 -15.46 4.24
CA ASP A 99 16.01 -15.97 2.91
C ASP A 99 14.73 -15.32 2.38
N ALA A 100 14.40 -14.12 2.87
CA ALA A 100 13.22 -13.39 2.47
C ALA A 100 13.21 -13.11 0.95
N SER A 101 12.03 -13.29 0.35
CA SER A 101 11.75 -12.73 -0.97
C SER A 101 11.65 -11.20 -0.92
N GLU A 102 11.77 -10.53 -2.07
CA GLU A 102 11.61 -9.07 -2.19
C GLU A 102 10.29 -8.57 -1.58
N SER A 103 9.20 -9.33 -1.76
CA SER A 103 7.91 -9.00 -1.13
C SER A 103 7.98 -9.07 0.39
N GLN A 104 8.66 -10.06 0.96
CA GLN A 104 8.80 -10.20 2.42
C GLN A 104 9.69 -9.10 3.00
N GLU A 105 10.77 -8.75 2.32
CA GLU A 105 11.63 -7.61 2.71
C GLU A 105 10.84 -6.30 2.69
N PHE A 106 10.08 -6.06 1.62
CA PHE A 106 9.23 -4.88 1.50
C PHE A 106 8.17 -4.82 2.61
N ILE A 107 7.47 -5.92 2.87
CA ILE A 107 6.46 -5.98 3.94
C ILE A 107 7.10 -5.74 5.31
N ALA A 108 8.26 -6.35 5.58
CA ALA A 108 9.03 -6.09 6.79
C ALA A 108 9.44 -4.61 6.91
N TRP A 109 9.83 -3.99 5.80
CA TRP A 109 10.14 -2.56 5.73
C TRP A 109 8.94 -1.67 6.04
N THR A 110 7.70 -2.08 5.72
CA THR A 110 6.47 -1.36 6.17
C THR A 110 6.18 -1.50 7.66
N GLY A 111 6.94 -2.34 8.37
CA GLY A 111 6.78 -2.65 9.80
C GLY A 111 5.76 -3.74 10.10
N ARG A 112 5.34 -4.50 9.08
CA ARG A 112 4.50 -5.68 9.21
C ARG A 112 5.37 -6.93 9.37
N ASP A 113 4.87 -7.94 10.08
CA ASP A 113 5.53 -9.25 10.12
C ASP A 113 5.32 -9.98 8.78
N PRO A 114 6.37 -10.20 7.96
CA PRO A 114 6.24 -10.83 6.65
C PRO A 114 5.87 -12.32 6.72
N LEU A 115 6.01 -12.95 7.89
CA LEU A 115 5.64 -14.33 8.16
C LEU A 115 4.31 -14.46 8.91
N TRP A 116 3.56 -13.35 9.06
CA TRP A 116 2.28 -13.38 9.74
C TRP A 116 1.35 -14.42 9.11
N SER A 117 0.69 -15.19 9.97
CA SER A 117 -0.36 -16.15 9.62
C SER A 117 -1.53 -15.99 10.57
N PRO A 118 -2.78 -16.20 10.12
CA PRO A 118 -3.91 -16.23 11.02
C PRO A 118 -3.71 -17.33 12.06
N SER A 119 -3.97 -17.04 13.33
CA SER A 119 -3.94 -18.05 14.38
C SER A 119 -4.91 -19.17 14.01
N SER A 120 -4.43 -20.42 14.04
CA SER A 120 -5.30 -21.59 13.92
C SER A 120 -6.32 -21.55 15.06
N ASN A 121 -7.56 -21.15 14.79
CA ASN A 121 -8.63 -21.35 15.76
C ASN A 121 -8.85 -22.87 15.90
N HIS A 122 -8.52 -23.40 17.07
CA HIS A 122 -9.03 -24.68 17.56
C HIS A 122 -10.47 -24.51 18.05
#